data_AF-A0A8T1A9H7-F1
#
_entry.id   AF-A0A8T1A9H7-F1
#
_cell.length_a   1.000
_cell.length_b   1.000
_cell.length_c   1.000
_cell.angle_alpha   90.00
_cell.angle_beta   90.00
_cell.angle_gamma   90.00
#
_symmetry.space_group_name_H-M   'P 1'
#
loop_
_entity.id
_entity.type
_entity.pdbx_description
1 polymer ?
#
loop_
_entity_poly.entity_id
_entity_poly.type
_entity_poly.pdbx_seq_one_letter_code
_entity_poly.pdbx_strand_id
1 'polypeptide(L)'
;MSLSGFRFKKLLEFNSDKLVYSIDREEKDIYGKMKQNIAGGPSIIFNRYAKRNQTKIRGAYPNIIEDIQNDKIFGFLECHIRTPDHLKDYFSEMTPIFKNTLIDCTNEKVIGDHMFEYNEAREKNKAKPARKLTGSYFGEKIMIYTPLLKWYLSHGMEITKTYSFIKASAHKAFAPFMEAVSSARRVGDEDKRKAMIAETMKLVGNSAFGRSDMDMSRHTQVKYESNEDKIKSQAPSQ
;
A
#
# COMPACT_ATOMS: atom_id res chain seq x y z
N MET A 1 20.39 34.76 -2.96
CA MET A 1 19.77 33.41 -2.86
C MET A 1 19.91 32.72 -4.21
N SER A 2 20.23 31.42 -4.27
CA SER A 2 20.31 30.70 -5.55
C SER A 2 18.91 30.47 -6.16
N LEU A 3 18.83 30.27 -7.48
CA LEU A 3 17.58 29.93 -8.16
C LEU A 3 16.97 28.62 -7.63
N SER A 4 17.80 27.65 -7.25
CA SER A 4 17.37 26.42 -6.58
C SER A 4 16.79 26.68 -5.19
N GLY A 5 17.42 27.54 -4.38
CA GLY A 5 16.92 27.93 -3.06
C GLY A 5 15.61 28.72 -3.13
N PHE A 6 15.47 29.63 -4.10
CA PHE A 6 14.24 30.38 -4.32
C PHE A 6 13.08 29.47 -4.75
N ARG A 7 13.32 28.55 -5.71
CA ARG A 7 12.33 27.54 -6.12
C ARG A 7 11.91 26.65 -4.95
N PHE A 8 12.85 26.20 -4.11
CA PHE A 8 12.56 25.41 -2.93
C PHE A 8 11.74 26.20 -1.89
N LYS A 9 12.08 27.46 -1.63
CA LYS A 9 11.31 28.34 -0.73
C LYS A 9 9.88 28.57 -1.22
N LYS A 10 9.68 28.84 -2.53
CA LYS A 10 8.34 29.00 -3.10
C LYS A 10 7.51 27.71 -3.12
N LEU A 11 8.16 26.55 -3.29
CA LEU A 11 7.52 25.24 -3.15
C LEU A 11 7.04 24.99 -1.72
N LEU A 12 7.84 25.37 -0.70
CA LEU A 12 7.47 25.29 0.71
C LEU A 12 6.28 26.22 1.02
N GLU A 13 6.38 27.51 0.65
CA GLU A 13 5.33 28.50 0.87
C GLU A 13 3.97 28.05 0.28
N PHE A 14 3.96 27.57 -0.97
CA PHE A 14 2.75 27.13 -1.68
C PHE A 14 2.10 25.84 -1.13
N ASN A 15 2.77 25.10 -0.24
CA ASN A 15 2.23 23.87 0.35
C ASN A 15 2.22 23.87 1.89
N SER A 16 2.49 25.01 2.52
CA SER A 16 2.51 25.21 3.98
C SER A 16 1.19 24.91 4.69
N ASP A 17 0.10 24.92 3.92
CA ASP A 17 -1.30 24.63 4.29
C ASP A 17 -1.73 23.17 3.99
N LYS A 18 -0.91 22.38 3.29
CA LYS A 18 -1.30 21.10 2.69
C LYS A 18 -0.74 19.90 3.43
N LEU A 19 -1.64 19.12 4.03
CA LEU A 19 -1.37 17.89 4.80
C LEU A 19 -0.41 16.90 4.11
N VAL A 20 -0.44 16.84 2.77
CA VAL A 20 0.41 15.97 1.94
C VAL A 20 1.90 16.36 1.97
N TYR A 21 2.24 17.61 2.30
CA TYR A 21 3.63 18.07 2.35
C TYR A 21 4.35 17.62 3.65
N SER A 22 3.60 17.38 4.73
CA SER A 22 4.13 16.97 6.05
C SER A 22 4.65 15.52 6.13
N ILE A 23 4.85 14.85 4.99
CA ILE A 23 5.78 13.72 4.91
C ILE A 23 7.18 14.32 4.81
N ASP A 24 7.65 14.84 5.94
CA ASP A 24 8.89 15.58 6.04
C ASP A 24 10.11 14.74 5.63
N ARG A 25 11.22 15.43 5.36
CA ARG A 25 12.49 14.79 5.01
C ARG A 25 12.98 13.82 6.09
N GLU A 26 12.51 14.01 7.33
CA GLU A 26 12.78 13.21 8.52
C GLU A 26 12.01 11.88 8.52
N GLU A 27 10.70 11.92 8.24
CA GLU A 27 9.79 10.75 8.26
C GLU A 27 9.57 10.13 6.87
N LYS A 28 10.37 10.52 5.88
CA LYS A 28 10.40 9.95 4.52
C LYS A 28 10.60 8.43 4.51
N ASP A 29 11.20 7.85 5.55
CA ASP A 29 11.33 6.38 5.66
C ASP A 29 9.99 5.70 5.97
N ILE A 30 9.06 6.34 6.69
CA ILE A 30 7.68 5.86 6.88
C ILE A 30 6.94 5.81 5.56
N TYR A 31 6.99 6.87 4.74
CA TYR A 31 6.41 6.83 3.39
C TYR A 31 7.06 5.73 2.53
N GLY A 32 8.38 5.58 2.61
CA GLY A 32 9.11 4.51 1.96
C GLY A 32 8.66 3.11 2.40
N LYS A 33 8.40 2.90 3.70
CA LYS A 33 7.87 1.66 4.27
C LYS A 33 6.43 1.41 3.80
N MET A 34 5.52 2.37 4.00
CA MET A 34 4.11 2.23 3.61
C MET A 34 3.99 1.90 2.12
N LYS A 35 4.61 2.69 1.24
CA LYS A 35 4.60 2.46 -0.22
C LYS A 35 5.21 1.12 -0.66
N GLN A 36 6.05 0.48 0.16
CA GLN A 36 6.61 -0.85 -0.12
C GLN A 36 5.71 -2.01 0.37
N ASN A 37 4.74 -1.71 1.24
CA ASN A 37 3.83 -2.67 1.85
C ASN A 37 2.37 -2.52 1.38
N ILE A 38 1.99 -1.38 0.79
CA ILE A 38 0.68 -1.18 0.15
C ILE A 38 0.54 -2.09 -1.08
N ALA A 39 -0.65 -2.66 -1.22
CA ALA A 39 -1.10 -3.44 -2.36
C ALA A 39 -2.58 -3.10 -2.67
N GLY A 40 -3.05 -3.48 -3.86
CA GLY A 40 -4.42 -3.19 -4.31
C GLY A 40 -5.44 -4.23 -3.83
N GLY A 41 -6.46 -4.48 -4.66
CA GLY A 41 -7.35 -5.63 -4.52
C GLY A 41 -6.56 -6.95 -4.44
N PRO A 42 -7.16 -8.02 -3.89
CA PRO A 42 -6.45 -9.05 -3.13
C PRO A 42 -5.26 -9.72 -3.85
N SER A 43 -4.07 -9.23 -3.53
CA SER A 43 -3.10 -9.99 -2.73
C SER A 43 -2.09 -9.03 -2.05
N ILE A 44 -1.21 -9.52 -1.15
CA ILE A 44 -0.81 -8.78 0.06
C ILE A 44 0.69 -8.32 0.05
N ILE A 45 1.26 -7.99 1.21
CA ILE A 45 2.45 -7.17 1.59
C ILE A 45 3.84 -7.64 1.08
N PHE A 46 4.87 -6.75 1.03
CA PHE A 46 6.24 -7.11 0.61
C PHE A 46 7.49 -6.58 1.35
N ASN A 47 8.59 -7.31 1.10
CA ASN A 47 9.91 -7.20 1.72
C ASN A 47 10.92 -6.30 1.00
N ARG A 48 11.99 -5.97 1.76
CA ARG A 48 13.17 -5.18 1.38
C ARG A 48 14.47 -5.74 1.98
N TYR A 49 15.59 -5.49 1.31
CA TYR A 49 16.96 -5.68 1.82
C TYR A 49 17.24 -4.88 3.11
N ALA A 50 18.05 -5.43 4.02
CA ALA A 50 18.52 -4.76 5.24
C ALA A 50 19.93 -5.24 5.66
N LYS A 51 20.73 -4.35 6.26
CA LYS A 51 22.12 -4.63 6.68
C LYS A 51 22.23 -4.66 8.22
N ARG A 52 22.97 -5.64 8.75
CA ARG A 52 23.18 -5.84 10.20
C ARG A 52 23.74 -4.54 10.84
N ASN A 53 23.23 -4.19 12.02
CA ASN A 53 23.65 -3.05 12.85
C ASN A 53 23.46 -1.62 12.27
N GLN A 54 22.60 -1.41 11.24
CA GLN A 54 22.36 -0.06 10.68
C GLN A 54 20.91 0.48 10.76
N THR A 55 19.94 -0.33 11.21
CA THR A 55 18.53 0.13 11.34
C THR A 55 18.17 0.34 12.81
N LYS A 56 17.81 1.58 13.18
CA LYS A 56 17.31 1.88 14.54
C LYS A 56 15.87 1.38 14.71
N ILE A 57 15.59 0.78 15.88
CA ILE A 57 14.26 0.28 16.24
C ILE A 57 13.36 1.46 16.64
N ARG A 58 12.11 1.45 16.17
CA ARG A 58 11.00 2.22 16.76
C ARG A 58 9.89 1.25 17.14
N GLY A 59 9.52 1.24 18.42
CA GLY A 59 8.20 0.80 18.89
C GLY A 59 7.91 -0.69 19.08
N ALA A 60 8.83 -1.63 18.82
CA ALA A 60 8.62 -3.05 19.15
C ALA A 60 9.08 -3.37 20.59
N TYR A 61 8.21 -3.98 21.41
CA TYR A 61 8.46 -4.33 22.82
C TYR A 61 7.79 -5.68 23.17
N PRO A 62 8.15 -6.36 24.29
CA PRO A 62 7.75 -7.75 24.53
C PRO A 62 6.24 -8.02 24.47
N ASN A 63 5.42 -7.18 25.12
CA ASN A 63 3.97 -7.34 25.23
C ASN A 63 3.20 -6.78 24.02
N ILE A 64 3.86 -6.39 22.92
CA ILE A 64 3.21 -5.71 21.80
C ILE A 64 2.12 -6.55 21.12
N ILE A 65 2.24 -7.88 21.14
CA ILE A 65 1.24 -8.80 20.59
C ILE A 65 -0.02 -8.78 21.46
N GLU A 66 0.13 -8.82 22.79
CA GLU A 66 -0.96 -8.73 23.76
C GLU A 66 -1.69 -7.38 23.63
N ASP A 67 -0.95 -6.28 23.46
CA ASP A 67 -1.53 -4.94 23.33
C ASP A 67 -2.28 -4.75 22.00
N ILE A 68 -1.92 -5.48 20.94
CA ILE A 68 -2.68 -5.54 19.68
C ILE A 68 -3.93 -6.41 19.86
N GLN A 69 -3.82 -7.57 20.51
CA GLN A 69 -4.96 -8.47 20.76
C GLN A 69 -6.02 -7.82 21.66
N ASN A 70 -5.60 -7.00 22.63
CA ASN A 70 -6.46 -6.25 23.55
C ASN A 70 -6.83 -4.84 23.06
N ASP A 71 -6.62 -4.52 21.77
CA ASP A 71 -6.95 -3.24 21.12
C ASP A 71 -6.34 -1.97 21.78
N LYS A 72 -5.32 -2.11 22.65
CA LYS A 72 -4.66 -1.00 23.35
C LYS A 72 -3.81 -0.14 22.40
N ILE A 73 -3.33 -0.74 21.30
CA ILE A 73 -2.56 -0.04 20.27
C ILE A 73 -3.10 -0.34 18.87
N PHE A 74 -3.09 0.70 18.04
CA PHE A 74 -3.55 0.68 16.65
C PHE A 74 -2.42 1.14 15.71
N GLY A 75 -2.36 0.58 14.52
CA GLY A 75 -1.28 0.81 13.57
C GLY A 75 -0.86 -0.45 12.79
N PHE A 76 0.44 -0.59 12.55
CA PHE A 76 1.03 -1.62 11.70
C PHE A 76 2.28 -2.23 12.33
N LEU A 77 2.39 -3.57 12.36
CA LEU A 77 3.53 -4.30 12.92
C LEU A 77 4.36 -4.96 11.80
N GLU A 78 5.66 -4.67 11.76
CA GLU A 78 6.64 -5.37 10.92
C GLU A 78 7.08 -6.67 11.62
N CYS A 79 6.74 -7.82 11.05
CA CYS A 79 6.93 -9.13 11.70
C CYS A 79 7.24 -10.28 10.72
N HIS A 80 7.70 -11.40 11.26
CA HIS A 80 7.63 -12.71 10.63
C HIS A 80 6.37 -13.42 11.12
N ILE A 81 5.56 -13.93 10.20
CA ILE A 81 4.35 -14.71 10.49
C ILE A 81 4.34 -16.00 9.65
N ARG A 82 3.82 -17.10 10.20
CA ARG A 82 3.64 -18.38 9.49
C ARG A 82 2.29 -19.02 9.74
N THR A 83 1.82 -19.81 8.79
CA THR A 83 0.75 -20.80 8.96
C THR A 83 1.39 -22.09 9.50
N PRO A 84 1.01 -22.58 10.70
CA PRO A 84 1.43 -23.89 11.21
C PRO A 84 1.05 -25.03 10.26
N ASP A 85 1.80 -26.12 10.30
CA ASP A 85 1.60 -27.25 9.38
C ASP A 85 0.18 -27.84 9.48
N HIS A 86 -0.38 -27.94 10.68
CA HIS A 86 -1.74 -28.44 10.92
C HIS A 86 -2.88 -27.53 10.40
N LEU A 87 -2.56 -26.32 9.90
CA LEU A 87 -3.53 -25.42 9.26
C LEU A 87 -3.31 -25.30 7.75
N LYS A 88 -2.28 -25.94 7.17
CA LYS A 88 -2.03 -25.88 5.73
C LYS A 88 -3.16 -26.51 4.91
N ASP A 89 -3.69 -27.64 5.37
CA ASP A 89 -4.78 -28.34 4.68
C ASP A 89 -6.07 -27.51 4.67
N TYR A 90 -6.37 -26.80 5.77
CA TYR A 90 -7.50 -25.85 5.86
C TYR A 90 -7.34 -24.66 4.90
N PHE A 91 -6.12 -24.16 4.73
CA PHE A 91 -5.81 -23.06 3.80
C PHE A 91 -5.29 -23.54 2.43
N SER A 92 -5.57 -24.79 2.05
CA SER A 92 -5.02 -25.40 0.83
C SER A 92 -5.57 -24.81 -0.46
N GLU A 93 -6.86 -24.42 -0.47
CA GLU A 93 -7.50 -23.69 -1.57
C GLU A 93 -6.87 -22.30 -1.76
N MET A 94 -6.63 -21.58 -0.66
CA MET A 94 -6.13 -20.22 -0.68
C MET A 94 -5.30 -19.89 0.57
N THR A 95 -3.99 -19.92 0.40
CA THR A 95 -3.00 -19.60 1.43
C THR A 95 -3.24 -18.21 2.06
N PRO A 96 -3.16 -18.04 3.39
CA PRO A 96 -3.66 -16.81 4.03
C PRO A 96 -2.65 -15.65 3.95
N ILE A 97 -1.34 -15.95 3.99
CA ILE A 97 -0.27 -14.94 3.94
C ILE A 97 0.13 -14.73 2.49
N PHE A 98 -0.76 -14.12 1.71
CA PHE A 98 -0.34 -13.57 0.44
C PHE A 98 0.76 -12.51 0.66
N LYS A 99 1.51 -12.22 -0.40
CA LYS A 99 2.65 -11.34 -0.39
C LYS A 99 3.02 -10.86 -1.80
N ASN A 100 3.67 -9.71 -1.83
CA ASN A 100 4.61 -9.15 -2.88
C ASN A 100 7.61 -9.55 -2.91
N THR A 101 8.32 -10.74 -2.89
CA THR A 101 9.62 -10.98 -3.49
C THR A 101 9.57 -10.59 -4.98
N LEU A 102 10.74 -10.42 -5.55
CA LEU A 102 10.89 -10.68 -6.97
C LEU A 102 10.50 -12.15 -7.23
N ILE A 103 9.54 -12.41 -8.11
CA ILE A 103 9.41 -13.72 -8.74
C ILE A 103 10.40 -13.74 -9.89
N ASP A 104 11.56 -14.32 -9.60
CA ASP A 104 12.62 -14.56 -10.56
C ASP A 104 12.27 -15.81 -11.38
N CYS A 105 11.60 -15.59 -12.50
CA CYS A 105 11.27 -16.63 -13.47
C CYS A 105 12.46 -17.07 -14.36
N THR A 106 13.68 -16.63 -14.04
CA THR A 106 14.93 -17.24 -14.55
C THR A 106 15.55 -18.22 -13.56
N ASN A 107 14.93 -18.41 -12.38
CA ASN A 107 15.34 -19.35 -11.35
C ASN A 107 14.29 -20.46 -11.21
N GLU A 108 14.62 -21.64 -11.72
CA GLU A 108 13.83 -22.88 -11.64
C GLU A 108 13.23 -23.12 -10.25
N LYS A 109 14.03 -22.97 -9.19
CA LYS A 109 13.63 -23.20 -7.79
C LYS A 109 12.60 -22.20 -7.24
N VAL A 110 12.30 -21.13 -7.98
CA VAL A 110 11.33 -20.09 -7.60
C VAL A 110 9.97 -20.28 -8.29
N ILE A 111 9.93 -20.95 -9.45
CA ILE A 111 8.70 -21.13 -10.25
C ILE A 111 8.31 -22.60 -10.48
N GLY A 112 9.22 -23.54 -10.22
CA GLY A 112 9.04 -24.96 -10.49
C GLY A 112 9.37 -25.34 -11.93
N ASP A 113 9.90 -26.56 -12.09
CA ASP A 113 10.52 -27.11 -13.30
C ASP A 113 9.64 -26.89 -14.54
N HIS A 114 8.37 -27.31 -14.48
CA HIS A 114 7.39 -27.13 -15.56
C HIS A 114 7.20 -25.66 -16.00
N MET A 115 7.13 -24.73 -15.05
CA MET A 115 6.99 -23.30 -15.37
C MET A 115 8.30 -22.71 -15.89
N PHE A 116 9.44 -23.26 -15.51
CA PHE A 116 10.76 -22.88 -16.01
C PHE A 116 10.95 -23.34 -17.45
N GLU A 117 10.68 -24.62 -17.75
CA GLU A 117 10.63 -25.15 -19.12
C GLU A 117 9.66 -24.36 -20.01
N TYR A 118 8.44 -24.12 -19.53
CA TYR A 118 7.44 -23.31 -20.24
C TYR A 118 7.89 -21.86 -20.45
N ASN A 119 8.65 -21.28 -19.52
CA ASN A 119 9.23 -19.95 -19.73
C ASN A 119 10.34 -19.99 -20.78
N GLU A 120 11.28 -20.94 -20.66
CA GLU A 120 12.42 -21.09 -21.55
C GLU A 120 12.00 -21.30 -23.02
N ALA A 121 10.98 -22.12 -23.25
CA ALA A 121 10.39 -22.39 -24.57
C ALA A 121 9.78 -21.15 -25.27
N ARG A 122 9.64 -20.01 -24.59
CA ARG A 122 9.10 -18.77 -25.16
C ARG A 122 10.14 -17.86 -25.81
N GLU A 123 11.42 -18.23 -25.78
CA GLU A 123 12.55 -17.49 -26.37
C GLU A 123 12.53 -15.96 -26.07
N LYS A 124 12.20 -15.14 -27.07
CA LYS A 124 12.13 -13.67 -27.01
C LYS A 124 10.97 -13.15 -26.17
N ASN A 125 9.96 -14.00 -25.94
CA ASN A 125 8.74 -13.74 -25.16
C ASN A 125 8.80 -14.37 -23.75
N LYS A 126 9.99 -14.72 -23.27
CA LYS A 126 10.26 -15.08 -21.87
C LYS A 126 9.72 -14.02 -20.91
N ALA A 127 9.04 -14.47 -19.86
CA ALA A 127 8.74 -13.64 -18.70
C ALA A 127 10.04 -13.19 -18.04
N LYS A 128 10.09 -11.91 -17.66
CA LYS A 128 11.23 -11.30 -16.96
C LYS A 128 10.96 -11.23 -15.45
N PRO A 129 12.01 -11.28 -14.59
CA PRO A 129 11.84 -11.16 -13.15
C PRO A 129 11.02 -9.93 -12.77
N ALA A 130 9.93 -10.15 -12.03
CA ALA A 130 8.96 -9.12 -11.70
C ALA A 130 8.43 -9.30 -10.27
N ARG A 131 8.08 -8.20 -9.61
CA ARG A 131 7.31 -8.26 -8.36
C ARG A 131 5.87 -8.63 -8.76
N LYS A 132 5.41 -9.78 -8.28
CA LYS A 132 4.07 -10.32 -8.53
C LYS A 132 3.36 -10.51 -7.20
N LEU A 133 2.04 -10.34 -7.21
CA LEU A 133 1.17 -10.69 -6.09
C LEU A 133 1.04 -12.23 -6.01
N THR A 134 1.29 -12.81 -4.84
CA THR A 134 1.45 -14.28 -4.65
C THR A 134 0.86 -14.76 -3.33
N GLY A 135 0.21 -15.92 -3.31
CA GLY A 135 -0.19 -16.60 -2.07
C GLY A 135 1.01 -17.25 -1.35
N SER A 136 0.99 -17.38 -0.02
CA SER A 136 1.92 -18.26 0.71
C SER A 136 1.51 -18.59 2.16
N TYR A 137 2.16 -19.62 2.73
CA TYR A 137 2.05 -19.99 4.15
C TYR A 137 3.02 -19.25 5.08
N PHE A 138 3.79 -18.26 4.59
CA PHE A 138 4.77 -17.55 5.42
C PHE A 138 5.07 -16.14 4.91
N GLY A 139 5.10 -15.16 5.80
CA GLY A 139 5.54 -13.81 5.53
C GLY A 139 6.71 -13.46 6.44
N GLU A 140 7.92 -13.42 5.89
CA GLU A 140 9.05 -12.76 6.56
C GLU A 140 8.90 -11.24 6.45
N LYS A 141 9.38 -10.46 7.43
CA LYS A 141 9.40 -8.98 7.52
C LYS A 141 8.20 -8.20 6.92
N ILE A 142 7.01 -8.78 6.87
CA ILE A 142 5.84 -8.09 6.33
C ILE A 142 5.23 -7.14 7.38
N MET A 143 4.79 -5.97 6.93
CA MET A 143 4.09 -4.98 7.75
C MET A 143 2.57 -5.22 7.72
N ILE A 144 2.03 -5.76 8.81
CA ILE A 144 0.61 -6.18 8.89
C ILE A 144 -0.19 -5.15 9.69
N TYR A 145 -1.34 -4.74 9.13
CA TYR A 145 -2.32 -3.88 9.80
C TYR A 145 -2.93 -4.57 11.02
N THR A 146 -3.05 -3.86 12.14
CA THR A 146 -3.35 -4.44 13.46
C THR A 146 -4.64 -5.29 13.54
N PRO A 147 -5.81 -4.88 13.01
CA PRO A 147 -6.99 -5.75 12.91
C PRO A 147 -6.78 -7.02 12.09
N LEU A 148 -6.04 -6.96 10.97
CA LEU A 148 -5.74 -8.15 10.16
C LEU A 148 -4.78 -9.09 10.91
N LEU A 149 -3.81 -8.53 11.65
CA LEU A 149 -2.92 -9.32 12.49
C LEU A 149 -3.67 -9.99 13.65
N LYS A 150 -4.61 -9.30 14.29
CA LYS A 150 -5.50 -9.85 15.32
C LYS A 150 -6.36 -10.99 14.76
N TRP A 151 -6.88 -10.85 13.54
CA TRP A 151 -7.58 -11.93 12.83
C TRP A 151 -6.65 -13.12 12.54
N TYR A 152 -5.43 -12.91 12.02
CA TYR A 152 -4.47 -14.00 11.80
C TYR A 152 -4.14 -14.74 13.10
N LEU A 153 -3.89 -14.02 14.20
CA LEU A 153 -3.61 -14.61 15.51
C LEU A 153 -4.79 -15.42 16.05
N SER A 154 -6.05 -14.96 15.87
CA SER A 154 -7.23 -15.72 16.29
C SER A 154 -7.51 -16.95 15.42
N HIS A 155 -6.89 -17.05 14.24
CA HIS A 155 -6.93 -18.22 13.35
C HIS A 155 -5.62 -19.03 13.42
N GLY A 156 -4.91 -18.98 14.55
CA GLY A 156 -3.78 -19.85 14.87
C GLY A 156 -2.48 -19.55 14.11
N MET A 157 -2.37 -18.43 13.41
CA MET A 157 -1.15 -18.08 12.67
C MET A 157 -0.10 -17.46 13.62
N GLU A 158 1.13 -17.95 13.54
CA GLU A 158 2.17 -17.68 14.54
C GLU A 158 3.09 -16.53 14.12
N ILE A 159 3.24 -15.53 14.99
CA ILE A 159 4.33 -14.54 14.88
C ILE A 159 5.61 -15.16 15.43
N THR A 160 6.64 -15.31 14.58
CA THR A 160 7.94 -15.86 15.01
C THR A 160 8.99 -14.79 15.30
N LYS A 161 8.77 -13.53 14.87
CA LYS A 161 9.67 -12.40 15.15
C LYS A 161 9.01 -11.04 14.89
N THR A 162 9.37 -10.02 15.66
CA THR A 162 8.94 -8.61 15.48
C THR A 162 10.14 -7.69 15.22
N TYR A 163 9.92 -6.57 14.51
CA TYR A 163 10.99 -5.64 14.10
C TYR A 163 10.68 -4.17 14.45
N SER A 164 9.55 -3.65 13.99
CA SER A 164 9.14 -2.26 14.23
C SER A 164 7.62 -2.12 14.25
N PHE A 165 7.13 -1.05 14.86
CA PHE A 165 5.71 -0.72 14.91
C PHE A 165 5.48 0.73 14.47
N ILE A 166 4.55 0.93 13.54
CA ILE A 166 4.06 2.26 13.16
C ILE A 166 2.71 2.46 13.84
N LYS A 167 2.70 3.23 14.94
CA LYS A 167 1.47 3.63 15.63
C LYS A 167 0.66 4.56 14.72
N ALA A 168 -0.64 4.36 14.68
CA ALA A 168 -1.61 5.24 14.04
C ALA A 168 -2.75 5.56 15.01
N SER A 169 -3.64 6.48 14.63
CA SER A 169 -4.89 6.78 15.35
C SER A 169 -6.09 6.34 14.51
N ALA A 170 -7.00 5.56 15.10
CA ALA A 170 -8.19 5.06 14.41
C ALA A 170 -9.27 6.15 14.33
N HIS A 171 -9.50 6.71 13.14
CA HIS A 171 -10.52 7.74 12.92
C HIS A 171 -11.32 7.49 11.64
N LYS A 172 -12.62 7.76 11.69
CA LYS A 172 -13.55 7.70 10.53
C LYS A 172 -13.52 8.99 9.70
N ALA A 173 -12.33 9.52 9.39
CA ALA A 173 -12.16 10.83 8.73
C ALA A 173 -12.91 10.97 7.39
N PHE A 174 -13.11 9.85 6.68
CA PHE A 174 -13.84 9.81 5.41
C PHE A 174 -15.32 9.37 5.52
N ALA A 175 -15.89 9.24 6.73
CA ALA A 175 -17.27 8.77 6.89
C ALA A 175 -18.31 9.61 6.10
N PRO A 176 -18.36 10.96 6.21
CA PRO A 176 -19.33 11.75 5.45
C PRO A 176 -19.19 11.60 3.92
N PHE A 177 -17.96 11.43 3.42
CA PHE A 177 -17.69 11.19 2.01
C PHE A 177 -18.18 9.80 1.57
N MET A 178 -17.87 8.75 2.33
CA MET A 178 -18.29 7.38 2.02
C MET A 178 -19.80 7.19 2.20
N GLU A 179 -20.43 7.91 3.13
CA GLU A 179 -21.88 7.96 3.33
C GLU A 179 -22.59 8.65 2.16
N ALA A 180 -22.04 9.74 1.63
CA ALA A 180 -22.53 10.39 0.42
C ALA A 180 -22.44 9.47 -0.81
N VAL A 181 -21.28 8.83 -1.04
CA VAL A 181 -21.10 7.84 -2.13
C VAL A 181 -22.07 6.66 -1.98
N SER A 182 -22.19 6.09 -0.77
CA SER A 182 -23.06 4.94 -0.51
C SER A 182 -24.55 5.28 -0.63
N SER A 183 -24.95 6.50 -0.30
CA SER A 183 -26.34 6.94 -0.40
C SER A 183 -26.72 7.27 -1.84
N ALA A 184 -25.84 7.92 -2.60
CA ALA A 184 -26.03 8.11 -4.04
C ALA A 184 -26.11 6.78 -4.81
N ARG A 185 -25.32 5.77 -4.38
CA ARG A 185 -25.42 4.40 -4.88
C ARG A 185 -26.82 3.81 -4.67
N ARG A 186 -27.29 3.70 -3.41
CA ARG A 186 -28.64 3.16 -3.08
C ARG A 186 -29.74 3.85 -3.87
N VAL A 187 -29.73 5.18 -3.91
CA VAL A 187 -30.74 6.00 -4.59
C VAL A 187 -30.74 5.81 -6.12
N GLY A 188 -29.62 5.42 -6.73
CA GLY A 188 -29.56 5.06 -8.17
C GLY A 188 -29.87 3.60 -8.47
N ASP A 189 -29.75 2.70 -7.48
CA ASP A 189 -30.25 1.32 -7.55
C ASP A 189 -31.79 1.28 -7.39
N GLU A 190 -32.36 2.22 -6.62
CA GLU A 190 -33.81 2.45 -6.48
C GLU A 190 -34.43 3.18 -7.68
N ASP A 191 -33.84 4.29 -8.15
CA ASP A 191 -34.35 5.10 -9.27
C ASP A 191 -33.38 5.10 -10.45
N LYS A 192 -33.71 4.33 -11.49
CA LYS A 192 -32.90 4.21 -12.72
C LYS A 192 -32.57 5.54 -13.40
N ARG A 193 -33.37 6.61 -13.19
CA ARG A 193 -33.07 7.95 -13.73
C ARG A 193 -31.83 8.57 -13.09
N LYS A 194 -31.44 8.10 -11.90
CA LYS A 194 -30.27 8.55 -11.12
C LYS A 194 -29.07 7.62 -11.27
N ALA A 195 -29.15 6.57 -12.10
CA ALA A 195 -28.06 5.61 -12.32
C ALA A 195 -26.75 6.28 -12.79
N MET A 196 -26.84 7.32 -13.62
CA MET A 196 -25.67 8.12 -14.04
C MET A 196 -24.97 8.78 -12.84
N ILE A 197 -25.73 9.36 -11.91
CA ILE A 197 -25.19 9.96 -10.68
C ILE A 197 -24.56 8.89 -9.78
N ALA A 198 -25.18 7.71 -9.67
CA ALA A 198 -24.66 6.60 -8.87
C ALA A 198 -23.34 6.03 -9.42
N GLU A 199 -23.19 5.90 -10.74
CA GLU A 199 -21.93 5.50 -11.38
C GLU A 199 -20.86 6.61 -11.32
N THR A 200 -21.24 7.89 -11.43
CA THR A 200 -20.33 9.01 -11.18
C THR A 200 -19.81 9.02 -9.74
N MET A 201 -20.69 8.85 -8.73
CA MET A 201 -20.29 8.81 -7.32
C MET A 201 -19.45 7.58 -6.97
N LYS A 202 -19.70 6.44 -7.61
CA LYS A 202 -18.85 5.24 -7.55
C LYS A 202 -17.45 5.51 -8.12
N LEU A 203 -17.34 6.20 -9.26
CA LEU A 203 -16.07 6.61 -9.84
C LEU A 203 -15.32 7.59 -8.93
N VAL A 204 -16.02 8.55 -8.32
CA VAL A 204 -15.46 9.49 -7.32
C VAL A 204 -14.95 8.74 -6.09
N GLY A 205 -15.72 7.81 -5.53
CA GLY A 205 -15.30 6.98 -4.39
C GLY A 205 -14.05 6.15 -4.69
N ASN A 206 -14.03 5.45 -5.83
CA ASN A 206 -12.89 4.62 -6.23
C ASN A 206 -11.64 5.45 -6.55
N SER A 207 -11.80 6.59 -7.23
CA SER A 207 -10.68 7.47 -7.59
C SER A 207 -10.08 8.21 -6.40
N ALA A 208 -10.85 8.50 -5.34
CA ALA A 208 -10.33 9.05 -4.10
C ALA A 208 -9.26 8.13 -3.48
N PHE A 209 -9.52 6.83 -3.37
CA PHE A 209 -8.54 5.84 -2.90
C PHE A 209 -7.27 5.83 -3.78
N GLY A 210 -7.43 5.73 -5.10
CA GLY A 210 -6.30 5.74 -6.05
C GLY A 210 -5.53 7.07 -6.08
N ARG A 211 -6.14 8.17 -5.63
CA ARG A 211 -5.48 9.48 -5.47
C ARG A 211 -4.70 9.58 -4.17
N SER A 212 -5.16 8.95 -3.09
CA SER A 212 -4.44 8.89 -1.81
C SER A 212 -3.15 8.06 -1.88
N ASP A 213 -3.11 7.00 -2.68
CA ASP A 213 -1.90 6.16 -2.91
C ASP A 213 -1.06 6.61 -4.13
N MET A 214 -1.34 7.79 -4.69
CA MET A 214 -0.73 8.20 -5.96
C MET A 214 0.78 8.41 -5.86
N ASP A 215 1.54 7.74 -6.73
CA ASP A 215 3.00 7.88 -6.80
C ASP A 215 3.44 9.21 -7.44
N MET A 216 3.36 10.29 -6.65
CA MET A 216 3.82 11.63 -7.02
C MET A 216 5.29 11.68 -7.46
N SER A 217 6.14 10.69 -7.11
CA SER A 217 7.54 10.67 -7.56
C SER A 217 7.70 10.38 -9.06
N ARG A 218 6.64 9.90 -9.73
CA ARG A 218 6.59 9.70 -11.19
C ARG A 218 6.14 10.95 -11.97
N HIS A 219 5.73 12.02 -11.29
CA HIS A 219 5.32 13.28 -11.93
C HIS A 219 6.55 14.14 -12.27
N THR A 220 7.37 13.66 -13.21
CA THR A 220 8.66 14.26 -13.58
C THR A 220 8.57 15.30 -14.70
N GLN A 221 7.47 15.34 -15.46
CA GLN A 221 7.28 16.30 -16.54
C GLN A 221 6.76 17.64 -15.99
N VAL A 222 7.62 18.67 -16.00
CA VAL A 222 7.23 20.06 -15.75
C VAL A 222 7.27 20.82 -17.06
N LYS A 223 6.12 21.33 -17.51
CA LYS A 223 6.02 22.28 -18.61
C LYS A 223 5.89 23.69 -18.02
N TYR A 224 6.59 24.64 -18.61
CA TYR A 224 6.42 26.07 -18.34
C TYR A 224 5.70 26.67 -19.55
N GLU A 225 4.69 27.50 -19.32
CA GLU A 225 4.04 28.32 -20.33
C GLU A 225 4.08 29.78 -19.82
N SER A 226 4.31 30.70 -20.75
CA SER A 226 4.54 32.13 -20.46
C SER A 226 3.44 33.01 -21.04
N ASN A 227 2.65 32.50 -21.98
CA ASN A 227 1.51 33.20 -22.55
C ASN A 227 0.28 33.07 -21.61
N GLU A 228 -0.22 34.20 -21.10
CA GLU A 228 -1.33 34.20 -20.14
C GLU A 228 -2.61 33.55 -20.68
N ASP A 229 -2.91 33.69 -21.97
CA ASP A 229 -4.18 33.24 -22.55
C ASP A 229 -4.22 31.70 -22.65
N LYS A 230 -3.06 31.07 -22.89
CA LYS A 230 -2.86 29.62 -22.75
C LYS A 230 -2.91 29.15 -21.31
N ILE A 231 -2.46 29.95 -20.34
CA ILE A 231 -2.60 29.61 -18.90
C ILE A 231 -4.08 29.66 -18.52
N LYS A 232 -4.80 30.73 -18.89
CA LYS A 232 -6.23 30.92 -18.62
C LYS A 232 -7.11 29.86 -19.28
N SER A 233 -6.73 29.35 -20.45
CA SER A 233 -7.46 28.29 -21.17
C SER A 233 -7.08 26.85 -20.78
N GLN A 234 -6.03 26.63 -19.97
CA GLN A 234 -5.65 25.31 -19.45
C GLN A 234 -5.88 25.14 -17.94
N ALA A 235 -6.11 26.23 -17.22
CA ALA A 235 -6.59 26.19 -15.84
C ALA A 235 -8.00 25.56 -15.80
N PRO A 236 -8.27 24.58 -14.91
CA PRO A 236 -9.64 24.17 -14.61
C PRO A 236 -10.42 25.38 -14.10
N SER A 237 -11.62 25.61 -14.65
CA SER A 237 -12.59 26.55 -14.09
C SER A 237 -12.92 26.17 -12.65
N GLN A 238 -12.75 27.10 -11.72
CA GLN A 238 -13.21 27.00 -10.34
C GLN A 238 -14.73 27.19 -10.26
#